data_AF-K8FI08-F1
#
_entry.id   AF-K8FI08-F1
#
_cell.length_a   1.000
_cell.length_b   1.000
_cell.length_c   1.000
_cell.angle_alpha   90.00
_cell.angle_beta   90.00
_cell.angle_gamma   90.00
#
_symmetry.space_group_name_H-M   'P 1'
#
loop_
_entity.id
_entity.type
_entity.pdbx_description
1 polymer ?
#
loop_
_entity_poly.entity_id
_entity_poly.type
_entity_poly.pdbx_seq_one_letter_code
_entity_poly.pdbx_strand_id
1 'polypeptide(L)'
;MGCCCSKKKEEEEQSSSVVPGAVKGILKPTRTFSSKEESPRKPATLKPKKVFGWKDSIDSKKVLSFWFTEVAYFSERPKRETMRTREYSSKMSAELWYSGSKEADEKCTSALRAEVIVAQKEKLSEAQLAKNAFSRSDNRLDAILARVILLDQISRNVFRGTEKAFVGDECALRYSKFIVRERLGDDLPPAALGFIVSPFLHSELVEDHVLAEKFCRRMIEKNGANTPLEWTLKYVLGHKEVLEMFGRYPHRNEILGRETTVEEAQWLVSAQVPAWAKSQRRKKLDE
;
A
#
# COMPACT_ATOMS: atom_id res chain seq x y z
N MET A 1 -35.56 -19.43 28.50
CA MET A 1 -36.50 -20.39 29.10
C MET A 1 -35.75 -21.22 30.14
N GLY A 2 -36.44 -21.99 31.00
CA GLY A 2 -35.79 -22.83 32.03
C GLY A 2 -34.81 -23.86 31.44
N CYS A 3 -33.72 -24.26 32.10
CA CYS A 3 -33.55 -24.71 33.50
C CYS A 3 -34.05 -26.14 33.75
N CYS A 4 -33.10 -27.07 33.92
CA CYS A 4 -33.24 -28.23 34.81
C CYS A 4 -31.85 -28.72 35.24
N CYS A 5 -31.73 -29.33 36.43
CA CYS A 5 -30.45 -29.80 36.99
C CYS A 5 -30.66 -30.93 38.02
N SER A 6 -29.97 -32.05 37.86
CA SER A 6 -29.73 -33.13 38.85
C SER A 6 -28.57 -34.00 38.34
N LYS A 7 -27.47 -34.24 39.08
CA LYS A 7 -27.29 -35.03 40.34
C LYS A 7 -27.49 -36.54 40.08
N LYS A 8 -26.41 -37.34 40.08
CA LYS A 8 -25.74 -38.05 41.23
C LYS A 8 -26.51 -39.33 41.63
N LYS A 9 -25.88 -40.42 42.14
CA LYS A 9 -24.50 -40.60 42.63
C LYS A 9 -23.49 -41.14 41.58
N GLU A 10 -22.70 -42.16 41.93
CA GLU A 10 -21.38 -42.53 41.37
C GLU A 10 -21.31 -44.08 41.08
N GLU A 11 -20.44 -45.01 41.53
CA GLU A 11 -19.28 -45.06 42.47
C GLU A 11 -18.52 -46.42 42.36
N GLU A 12 -17.21 -46.45 42.68
CA GLU A 12 -16.25 -47.58 42.93
C GLU A 12 -15.98 -48.70 41.88
N GLU A 13 -14.73 -49.22 41.71
CA GLU A 13 -13.39 -48.89 42.29
C GLU A 13 -12.36 -48.54 41.15
N GLN A 14 -11.13 -49.05 40.90
CA GLN A 14 -10.24 -50.03 41.57
C GLN A 14 -8.72 -49.73 41.46
N SER A 15 -7.95 -50.11 42.50
CA SER A 15 -6.49 -50.43 42.59
C SER A 15 -5.64 -50.51 41.30
N SER A 16 -4.32 -50.21 41.26
CA SER A 16 -3.38 -49.52 42.19
C SER A 16 -2.03 -49.24 41.47
N SER A 17 -0.87 -49.23 42.16
CA SER A 17 0.29 -48.38 41.82
C SER A 17 1.70 -49.02 41.71
N VAL A 18 2.53 -48.43 40.82
CA VAL A 18 4.01 -48.24 40.94
C VAL A 18 4.99 -49.38 40.54
N VAL A 19 6.16 -48.94 40.02
CA VAL A 19 7.38 -49.65 39.51
C VAL A 19 8.36 -50.04 40.66
N PRO A 20 9.39 -50.94 40.52
CA PRO A 20 10.53 -50.80 39.55
C PRO A 20 11.39 -52.05 39.14
N GLY A 21 12.30 -51.87 38.17
CA GLY A 21 13.74 -52.27 38.32
C GLY A 21 14.38 -53.46 37.55
N ALA A 22 15.29 -53.14 36.59
CA ALA A 22 16.42 -53.96 36.08
C ALA A 22 16.08 -55.32 35.38
N VAL A 23 16.96 -56.16 34.78
CA VAL A 23 18.42 -56.48 34.91
C VAL A 23 19.00 -57.11 33.59
N LYS A 24 20.22 -56.72 33.14
CA LYS A 24 21.19 -57.39 32.16
C LYS A 24 20.66 -57.85 30.76
N GLY A 25 21.43 -57.92 29.67
CA GLY A 25 22.83 -57.55 29.38
C GLY A 25 23.67 -58.70 28.79
N ILE A 26 24.04 -58.64 27.48
CA ILE A 26 25.02 -59.53 26.79
C ILE A 26 25.64 -58.79 25.57
N LEU A 27 26.90 -59.09 25.23
CA LEU A 27 27.71 -58.45 24.17
C LEU A 27 28.01 -59.39 22.98
N LYS A 28 28.10 -58.85 21.75
CA LYS A 28 28.82 -59.42 20.59
C LYS A 28 29.49 -58.31 19.75
N PRO A 29 30.52 -58.62 18.92
CA PRO A 29 31.72 -57.78 18.84
C PRO A 29 31.75 -56.69 17.76
N THR A 30 32.72 -55.79 17.92
CA THR A 30 33.02 -54.62 17.09
C THR A 30 33.56 -54.96 15.70
N ARG A 31 33.13 -54.20 14.68
CA ARG A 31 33.86 -54.04 13.41
C ARG A 31 34.61 -52.71 13.45
N THR A 32 35.92 -52.73 13.21
CA THR A 32 36.77 -51.54 13.26
C THR A 32 36.47 -50.56 12.13
N PHE A 33 36.45 -49.27 12.44
CA PHE A 33 36.52 -48.19 11.46
C PHE A 33 37.47 -47.08 11.95
N SER A 34 38.25 -46.52 11.04
CA SER A 34 39.37 -45.62 11.38
C SER A 34 38.90 -44.25 11.83
N SER A 35 39.48 -43.75 12.91
CA SER A 35 39.30 -42.38 13.38
C SER A 35 39.96 -41.38 12.42
N LYS A 36 39.14 -40.60 11.72
CA LYS A 36 39.54 -39.28 11.21
C LYS A 36 38.82 -38.22 12.02
N GLU A 37 39.57 -37.37 12.70
CA GLU A 37 39.03 -36.21 13.39
C GLU A 37 38.46 -35.23 12.36
N GLU A 38 37.15 -34.99 12.39
CA GLU A 38 36.54 -33.96 11.55
C GLU A 38 36.54 -32.63 12.31
N SER A 39 37.45 -31.74 11.90
CA SER A 39 37.62 -30.41 12.49
C SER A 39 36.29 -29.61 12.49
N PRO A 40 35.93 -28.92 13.59
CA PRO A 40 34.62 -28.28 13.72
C PRO A 40 34.43 -27.21 12.64
N ARG A 41 33.54 -27.50 11.69
CA ARG A 41 33.21 -26.60 10.57
C ARG A 41 32.65 -25.29 11.13
N LYS A 42 33.38 -24.18 10.92
CA LYS A 42 32.94 -22.84 11.34
C LYS A 42 31.52 -22.57 10.81
N PRO A 43 30.63 -21.93 11.60
CA PRO A 43 29.27 -21.64 11.15
C PRO A 43 29.32 -20.82 9.87
N ALA A 44 28.56 -21.22 8.86
CA ALA A 44 28.58 -20.58 7.56
C ALA A 44 28.14 -19.11 7.71
N THR A 45 29.08 -18.18 7.53
CA THR A 45 28.80 -16.75 7.57
C THR A 45 27.86 -16.42 6.41
N LEU A 46 26.57 -16.23 6.74
CA LEU A 46 25.58 -15.67 5.83
C LEU A 46 26.11 -14.34 5.31
N LYS A 47 26.64 -14.34 4.09
CA LYS A 47 27.07 -13.12 3.41
C LYS A 47 25.88 -12.16 3.44
N PRO A 48 26.02 -10.92 3.92
CA PRO A 48 24.91 -9.98 3.95
C PRO A 48 24.33 -9.89 2.54
N LYS A 49 23.01 -10.11 2.40
CA LYS A 49 22.31 -9.90 1.13
C LYS A 49 22.70 -8.52 0.63
N LYS A 50 23.11 -8.40 -0.65
CA LYS A 50 23.54 -7.13 -1.24
C LYS A 50 22.51 -6.05 -0.88
N VAL A 51 22.90 -5.12 0.00
CA VAL A 51 22.14 -3.89 0.20
C VAL A 51 22.13 -3.19 -1.15
N PHE A 52 20.96 -2.76 -1.61
CA PHE A 52 20.82 -2.05 -2.89
C PHE A 52 21.81 -0.89 -2.92
N GLY A 53 22.54 -0.75 -4.04
CA GLY A 53 23.66 0.17 -4.12
C GLY A 53 23.16 1.61 -3.99
N TRP A 54 24.00 2.52 -3.49
CA TRP A 54 23.63 3.95 -3.39
C TRP A 54 23.14 4.56 -4.71
N LYS A 55 23.56 4.02 -5.87
CA LYS A 55 23.09 4.43 -7.20
C LYS A 55 21.64 4.03 -7.51
N ASP A 56 21.12 2.98 -6.87
CA ASP A 56 19.76 2.48 -7.08
C ASP A 56 18.74 3.17 -6.13
N SER A 57 19.16 4.20 -5.40
CA SER A 57 18.29 4.93 -4.49
C SER A 57 17.35 5.87 -5.26
N ILE A 58 16.07 5.90 -4.86
CA ILE A 58 15.12 6.94 -5.29
C ILE A 58 15.58 8.28 -4.71
N ASP A 59 15.51 9.35 -5.51
CA ASP A 59 15.74 10.72 -5.06
C ASP A 59 14.38 11.33 -4.70
N SER A 60 14.07 11.35 -3.40
CA SER A 60 12.74 11.78 -2.95
C SER A 60 12.51 13.27 -3.24
N LYS A 61 13.56 14.09 -3.18
CA LYS A 61 13.52 15.50 -3.54
C LYS A 61 13.21 15.69 -5.03
N LYS A 62 13.90 14.98 -5.94
CA LYS A 62 13.61 15.01 -7.38
C LYS A 62 12.15 14.66 -7.66
N VAL A 63 11.63 13.59 -7.05
CA VAL A 63 10.25 13.13 -7.24
C VAL A 63 9.24 14.19 -6.78
N LEU A 64 9.43 14.74 -5.58
CA LEU A 64 8.51 15.72 -5.00
C LEU A 64 8.60 17.09 -5.71
N SER A 65 9.81 17.56 -6.07
CA SER A 65 10.01 18.75 -6.89
C SER A 65 9.37 18.62 -8.27
N PHE A 66 9.42 17.45 -8.90
CA PHE A 66 8.72 17.20 -10.16
C PHE A 66 7.20 17.19 -9.97
N TRP A 67 6.69 16.39 -9.03
CA TRP A 67 5.25 16.15 -8.92
C TRP A 67 4.46 17.36 -8.44
N PHE A 68 5.01 18.16 -7.53
CA PHE A 68 4.31 19.33 -6.98
C PHE A 68 4.69 20.65 -7.65
N THR A 69 5.76 20.67 -8.45
CA THR A 69 6.54 21.86 -8.82
C THR A 69 7.11 22.61 -7.61
N GLU A 70 8.33 23.13 -7.73
CA GLU A 70 9.03 23.99 -6.75
C GLU A 70 9.33 23.42 -5.34
N VAL A 71 8.69 22.33 -4.89
CA VAL A 71 8.89 21.73 -3.56
C VAL A 71 10.26 21.05 -3.46
N ALA A 72 11.25 21.80 -2.95
CA ALA A 72 12.57 21.28 -2.63
C ALA A 72 12.58 20.46 -1.33
N TYR A 73 11.77 20.86 -0.32
CA TYR A 73 11.34 20.08 0.85
C TYR A 73 10.05 20.72 1.41
N PHE A 74 9.16 19.94 2.04
CA PHE A 74 7.92 20.49 2.63
C PHE A 74 8.13 21.39 3.87
N SER A 75 9.36 21.48 4.38
CA SER A 75 9.76 22.40 5.45
C SER A 75 9.86 23.86 4.99
N GLU A 76 9.91 24.14 3.68
CA GLU A 76 10.04 25.49 3.12
C GLU A 76 8.69 26.26 3.17
N ARG A 77 8.49 27.05 4.23
CA ARG A 77 7.21 27.69 4.57
C ARG A 77 6.47 28.41 3.41
N PRO A 78 7.08 29.28 2.58
CA PRO A 78 6.32 30.05 1.58
C PRO A 78 5.62 29.15 0.53
N LYS A 79 6.29 28.08 0.12
CA LYS A 79 5.77 27.09 -0.84
C LYS A 79 4.69 26.21 -0.25
N ARG A 80 4.70 26.00 1.07
CA ARG A 80 3.66 25.24 1.78
C ARG A 80 2.32 25.99 1.82
N GLU A 81 2.30 27.31 1.64
CA GLU A 81 1.06 28.11 1.67
C GLU A 81 0.29 28.03 0.34
N THR A 82 0.97 28.17 -0.82
CA THR A 82 0.32 28.05 -2.15
C THR A 82 -0.33 26.67 -2.33
N MET A 83 0.29 25.62 -1.79
CA MET A 83 -0.23 24.25 -1.80
C MET A 83 -1.49 24.01 -0.93
N ARG A 84 -2.00 25.04 -0.24
CA ARG A 84 -3.26 24.98 0.52
C ARG A 84 -4.47 25.33 -0.34
N THR A 85 -4.29 26.06 -1.43
CA THR A 85 -5.40 26.64 -2.20
C THR A 85 -5.91 25.70 -3.29
N ARG A 86 -7.14 25.95 -3.75
CA ARG A 86 -7.77 25.19 -4.83
C ARG A 86 -7.20 25.56 -6.20
N GLU A 87 -6.80 26.82 -6.39
CA GLU A 87 -6.23 27.36 -7.63
C GLU A 87 -4.92 26.64 -8.00
N TYR A 88 -4.04 26.43 -7.02
CA TYR A 88 -2.83 25.63 -7.20
C TYR A 88 -3.14 24.20 -7.65
N SER A 89 -4.11 23.54 -7.01
CA SER A 89 -4.48 22.16 -7.36
C SER A 89 -5.17 22.08 -8.72
N SER A 90 -5.95 23.10 -9.10
CA SER A 90 -6.53 23.23 -10.45
C SER A 90 -5.46 23.42 -11.52
N LYS A 91 -4.48 24.30 -11.28
CA LYS A 91 -3.31 24.47 -12.18
C LYS A 91 -2.58 23.15 -12.37
N MET A 92 -2.20 22.49 -11.28
CA MET A 92 -1.49 21.21 -11.32
C MET A 92 -2.30 20.11 -12.01
N SER A 93 -3.64 20.14 -11.92
CA SER A 93 -4.52 19.20 -12.62
C SER A 93 -4.69 19.49 -14.10
N ALA A 94 -4.54 20.75 -14.54
CA ALA A 94 -4.49 21.09 -15.95
C ALA A 94 -3.15 20.68 -16.60
N GLU A 95 -2.04 20.83 -15.87
CA GLU A 95 -0.68 20.62 -16.39
C GLU A 95 -0.16 19.17 -16.28
N LEU A 96 -0.58 18.41 -15.25
CA LEU A 96 0.06 17.14 -14.90
C LEU A 96 -0.87 16.11 -14.21
N TRP A 97 -1.53 16.49 -13.10
CA TRP A 97 -2.28 15.55 -12.27
C TRP A 97 -3.61 15.16 -12.91
N TYR A 98 -3.93 13.87 -12.93
CA TYR A 98 -5.22 13.34 -13.44
C TYR A 98 -5.56 13.63 -14.91
N SER A 99 -4.78 14.47 -15.62
CA SER A 99 -5.09 15.01 -16.95
C SER A 99 -5.20 13.94 -18.05
N GLY A 100 -4.47 12.83 -17.92
CA GLY A 100 -4.46 11.73 -18.88
C GLY A 100 -3.86 12.06 -20.24
N SER A 101 -3.18 13.21 -20.39
CA SER A 101 -2.65 13.67 -21.67
C SER A 101 -1.33 12.98 -22.04
N LYS A 102 -1.10 12.81 -23.35
CA LYS A 102 0.16 12.28 -23.90
C LYS A 102 1.38 13.13 -23.48
N GLU A 103 1.19 14.44 -23.35
CA GLU A 103 2.24 15.36 -22.88
C GLU A 103 2.60 15.12 -21.40
N ALA A 104 1.60 14.89 -20.53
CA ALA A 104 1.85 14.51 -19.13
C ALA A 104 2.53 13.13 -19.03
N ASP A 105 2.17 12.19 -19.90
CA ASP A 105 2.81 10.88 -19.97
C ASP A 105 4.28 10.97 -20.42
N GLU A 106 4.58 11.81 -21.42
CA GLU A 106 5.94 12.07 -21.90
C GLU A 106 6.80 12.79 -20.86
N LYS A 107 6.24 13.77 -20.13
CA LYS A 107 6.89 14.42 -18.98
C LYS A 107 7.23 13.39 -17.89
N CYS A 108 6.25 12.62 -17.41
CA CYS A 108 6.44 11.59 -16.38
C CYS A 108 7.43 10.51 -16.81
N THR A 109 7.37 10.06 -18.08
CA THR A 109 8.24 9.02 -18.64
C THR A 109 9.67 9.50 -18.75
N SER A 110 9.90 10.73 -19.23
CA SER A 110 11.23 11.30 -19.39
C SER A 110 11.88 11.62 -18.03
N ALA A 111 11.07 12.07 -17.06
CA ALA A 111 11.58 12.49 -15.75
C ALA A 111 11.82 11.34 -14.76
N LEU A 112 10.91 10.36 -14.67
CA LEU A 112 10.81 9.45 -13.50
C LEU A 112 10.61 7.96 -13.81
N ARG A 113 10.70 7.52 -15.07
CA ARG A 113 10.51 6.10 -15.44
C ARG A 113 11.46 5.14 -14.71
N ALA A 114 12.70 5.55 -14.46
CA ALA A 114 13.68 4.73 -13.74
C ALA A 114 13.29 4.55 -12.27
N GLU A 115 12.87 5.64 -11.61
CA GLU A 115 12.44 5.65 -10.22
C GLU A 115 11.18 4.82 -9.98
N VAL A 116 10.22 4.81 -10.92
CA VAL A 116 9.06 3.89 -10.84
C VAL A 116 9.52 2.42 -10.90
N ILE A 117 10.43 2.09 -11.81
CA ILE A 117 10.97 0.72 -11.95
C ILE A 117 11.75 0.29 -10.70
N VAL A 118 12.42 1.22 -10.01
CA VAL A 118 13.03 0.96 -8.68
C VAL A 118 11.96 0.76 -7.62
N ALA A 119 11.00 1.67 -7.48
CA ALA A 119 9.94 1.58 -6.46
C ALA A 119 9.14 0.27 -6.56
N GLN A 120 8.80 -0.15 -7.78
CA GLN A 120 8.09 -1.40 -8.05
C GLN A 120 8.90 -2.66 -7.72
N LYS A 121 10.23 -2.56 -7.60
CA LYS A 121 11.14 -3.65 -7.17
C LYS A 121 11.44 -3.62 -5.66
N GLU A 122 11.52 -2.45 -5.04
CA GLU A 122 11.86 -2.31 -3.61
C GLU A 122 10.82 -2.95 -2.68
N LYS A 123 9.52 -2.76 -2.96
CA LYS A 123 8.34 -3.30 -2.24
C LYS A 123 8.54 -3.43 -0.71
N LEU A 124 8.85 -2.31 -0.06
CA LEU A 124 9.25 -2.25 1.35
C LEU A 124 8.16 -2.75 2.31
N SER A 125 8.59 -3.42 3.38
CA SER A 125 7.76 -3.76 4.54
C SER A 125 7.66 -2.59 5.53
N GLU A 126 6.61 -2.56 6.35
CA GLU A 126 6.39 -1.47 7.32
C GLU A 126 7.54 -1.35 8.34
N ALA A 127 8.20 -2.45 8.68
CA ALA A 127 9.39 -2.46 9.52
C ALA A 127 10.61 -1.76 8.89
N GLN A 128 10.69 -1.67 7.56
CA GLN A 128 11.70 -0.87 6.84
C GLN A 128 11.31 0.61 6.81
N LEU A 129 10.02 0.92 6.61
CA LEU A 129 9.49 2.29 6.66
C LEU A 129 9.70 2.92 8.06
N ALA A 130 9.46 2.14 9.12
CA ALA A 130 9.63 2.57 10.51
C ALA A 130 11.08 2.90 10.86
N LYS A 131 12.03 2.12 10.37
CA LYS A 131 13.48 2.28 10.61
C LYS A 131 14.14 3.36 9.76
N ASN A 132 13.37 4.14 8.99
CA ASN A 132 13.88 5.07 7.99
C ASN A 132 14.91 4.42 7.04
N ALA A 133 14.65 3.19 6.59
CA ALA A 133 15.63 2.35 5.89
C ALA A 133 15.82 2.74 4.41
N PHE A 134 16.02 4.03 4.14
CA PHE A 134 16.26 4.61 2.83
C PHE A 134 17.76 4.89 2.64
N SER A 135 18.27 4.70 1.43
CA SER A 135 19.70 4.75 1.10
C SER A 135 20.24 6.16 0.80
N ARG A 136 19.50 7.20 1.18
CA ARG A 136 19.85 8.63 1.09
C ARG A 136 19.51 9.34 2.40
N SER A 137 20.04 10.55 2.58
CA SER A 137 19.72 11.48 3.68
C SER A 137 18.31 12.09 3.61
N ASP A 138 17.34 11.36 3.04
CA ASP A 138 15.95 11.76 2.94
C ASP A 138 15.26 11.60 4.32
N ASN A 139 14.33 12.48 4.64
CA ASN A 139 13.51 12.30 5.84
C ASN A 139 12.42 11.23 5.60
N ARG A 140 11.96 10.60 6.69
CA ARG A 140 11.04 9.45 6.66
C ARG A 140 9.71 9.74 5.95
N LEU A 141 9.22 10.96 5.97
CA LEU A 141 7.95 11.31 5.34
C LEU A 141 8.12 11.42 3.83
N ASP A 142 9.09 12.23 3.39
CA ASP A 142 9.33 12.53 1.97
C ASP A 142 9.72 11.26 1.21
N ALA A 143 10.53 10.39 1.84
CA ALA A 143 10.93 9.10 1.26
C ALA A 143 9.78 8.10 1.07
N ILE A 144 8.70 8.19 1.86
CA ILE A 144 7.51 7.36 1.72
C ILE A 144 6.53 8.01 0.73
N LEU A 145 6.30 9.33 0.83
CA LEU A 145 5.39 10.05 -0.06
C LEU A 145 5.86 10.06 -1.52
N ALA A 146 7.17 10.23 -1.76
CA ALA A 146 7.77 10.08 -3.09
C ALA A 146 7.48 8.68 -3.68
N ARG A 147 7.56 7.63 -2.85
CA ARG A 147 7.24 6.26 -3.28
C ARG A 147 5.75 6.03 -3.52
N VAL A 148 4.86 6.64 -2.72
CA VAL A 148 3.41 6.64 -2.99
C VAL A 148 3.12 7.26 -4.37
N ILE A 149 3.68 8.44 -4.64
CA ILE A 149 3.52 9.14 -5.93
C ILE A 149 4.06 8.31 -7.11
N LEU A 150 5.25 7.70 -6.97
CA LEU A 150 5.83 6.84 -8.00
C LEU A 150 4.99 5.59 -8.29
N LEU A 151 4.43 4.97 -7.26
CA LEU A 151 3.72 3.69 -7.35
C LEU A 151 2.25 3.84 -7.76
N ASP A 152 1.58 4.94 -7.37
CA ASP A 152 0.15 5.14 -7.58
C ASP A 152 -0.21 6.18 -8.64
N GLN A 153 0.67 7.15 -8.93
CA GLN A 153 0.38 8.25 -9.86
C GLN A 153 1.27 8.18 -11.11
N ILE A 154 2.59 8.34 -10.93
CA ILE A 154 3.56 8.34 -12.04
C ILE A 154 3.50 7.01 -12.82
N SER A 155 3.32 5.89 -12.13
CA SER A 155 3.08 4.56 -12.73
C SER A 155 1.98 4.56 -13.79
N ARG A 156 0.87 5.26 -13.55
CA ARG A 156 -0.31 5.33 -14.45
C ARG A 156 -0.08 6.22 -15.67
N ASN A 157 0.85 7.16 -15.60
CA ASN A 157 1.37 7.89 -16.76
C ASN A 157 2.41 7.04 -17.54
N VAL A 158 3.44 6.57 -16.85
CA VAL A 158 4.63 5.88 -17.42
C VAL A 158 4.30 4.54 -18.07
N PHE A 159 3.20 3.91 -17.67
CA PHE A 159 2.74 2.61 -18.15
C PHE A 159 1.25 2.61 -18.55
N ARG A 160 0.71 3.76 -18.98
CA ARG A 160 -0.71 3.93 -19.36
C ARG A 160 -1.18 2.81 -20.30
N GLY A 161 -2.36 2.26 -20.02
CA GLY A 161 -2.97 1.18 -20.80
C GLY A 161 -2.36 -0.21 -20.58
N THR A 162 -1.44 -0.38 -19.62
CA THR A 162 -0.82 -1.68 -19.31
C THR A 162 -0.89 -2.03 -17.82
N GLU A 163 -0.86 -3.33 -17.50
CA GLU A 163 -0.85 -3.86 -16.12
C GLU A 163 0.28 -3.28 -15.25
N LYS A 164 1.40 -2.87 -15.87
CA LYS A 164 2.56 -2.26 -15.18
C LYS A 164 2.22 -0.94 -14.49
N ALA A 165 1.10 -0.30 -14.83
CA ALA A 165 0.57 0.85 -14.10
C ALA A 165 0.07 0.48 -12.68
N PHE A 166 -0.35 -0.78 -12.46
CA PHE A 166 -1.04 -1.23 -11.24
C PHE A 166 -0.17 -2.08 -10.30
N VAL A 167 1.04 -2.47 -10.74
CA VAL A 167 2.00 -3.32 -9.99
C VAL A 167 2.43 -2.71 -8.64
N GLY A 168 2.21 -1.41 -8.46
CA GLY A 168 2.53 -0.64 -7.25
C GLY A 168 1.40 -0.49 -6.23
N ASP A 169 0.14 -0.69 -6.62
CA ASP A 169 -1.05 -0.20 -5.88
C ASP A 169 -1.11 -0.72 -4.44
N GLU A 170 -0.91 -2.02 -4.24
CA GLU A 170 -0.90 -2.66 -2.90
C GLU A 170 0.24 -2.14 -1.99
N CYS A 171 1.38 -1.78 -2.58
CA CYS A 171 2.49 -1.17 -1.84
C CYS A 171 2.25 0.32 -1.54
N ALA A 172 1.70 1.08 -2.48
CA ALA A 172 1.30 2.47 -2.25
C ALA A 172 0.23 2.57 -1.15
N LEU A 173 -0.77 1.69 -1.18
CA LEU A 173 -1.81 1.56 -0.16
C LEU A 173 -1.22 1.24 1.22
N ARG A 174 -0.26 0.31 1.30
CA ARG A 174 0.46 0.01 2.55
C ARG A 174 1.21 1.23 3.08
N TYR A 175 1.91 1.95 2.21
CA TYR A 175 2.67 3.16 2.55
C TYR A 175 1.75 4.28 3.06
N SER A 176 0.60 4.49 2.42
CA SER A 176 -0.42 5.44 2.86
C SER A 176 -1.08 5.04 4.19
N LYS A 177 -1.46 3.76 4.37
CA LYS A 177 -1.95 3.23 5.67
C LYS A 177 -0.94 3.42 6.80
N PHE A 178 0.34 3.30 6.50
CA PHE A 178 1.43 3.54 7.44
C PHE A 178 1.54 5.02 7.81
N ILE A 179 1.57 5.93 6.83
CA ILE A 179 1.56 7.39 7.04
C ILE A 179 0.37 7.82 7.92
N VAL A 180 -0.85 7.38 7.58
CA VAL A 180 -2.09 7.78 8.27
C VAL A 180 -2.15 7.28 9.73
N ARG A 181 -1.69 6.05 10.01
CA ARG A 181 -1.66 5.47 11.37
C ARG A 181 -0.59 6.11 12.25
N GLU A 182 0.61 6.27 11.73
CA GLU A 182 1.74 6.91 12.43
C GLU A 182 1.56 8.44 12.56
N ARG A 183 0.50 9.02 11.95
CA ARG A 183 0.24 10.46 11.82
C ARG A 183 1.41 11.26 11.22
N LEU A 184 2.26 10.58 10.44
CA LEU A 184 3.33 11.21 9.69
C LEU A 184 2.70 12.16 8.67
N GLY A 185 3.24 13.37 8.54
CA GLY A 185 2.74 14.31 7.55
C GLY A 185 1.33 14.85 7.83
N ASP A 186 0.80 14.77 9.06
CA ASP A 186 -0.35 15.59 9.49
C ASP A 186 -0.07 17.10 9.34
N ASP A 187 1.17 17.52 9.05
CA ASP A 187 1.58 18.88 8.70
C ASP A 187 1.86 19.11 7.21
N LEU A 188 1.62 18.14 6.33
CA LEU A 188 1.69 18.39 4.88
C LEU A 188 0.59 19.37 4.43
N PRO A 189 0.81 20.13 3.35
CA PRO A 189 -0.22 21.00 2.81
C PRO A 189 -1.38 20.17 2.20
N PRO A 190 -2.63 20.69 2.20
CA PRO A 190 -3.83 20.08 1.63
C PRO A 190 -3.65 19.34 0.31
N ALA A 191 -2.95 19.92 -0.68
CA ALA A 191 -2.72 19.26 -1.96
C ALA A 191 -1.85 17.99 -1.84
N ALA A 192 -0.82 17.99 -0.98
CA ALA A 192 0.02 16.82 -0.74
C ALA A 192 -0.67 15.75 0.13
N LEU A 193 -1.51 16.19 1.08
CA LEU A 193 -2.36 15.30 1.87
C LEU A 193 -3.32 14.48 0.98
N GLY A 194 -3.80 15.06 -0.12
CA GLY A 194 -4.60 14.35 -1.13
C GLY A 194 -3.91 13.12 -1.72
N PHE A 195 -2.60 13.18 -1.96
CA PHE A 195 -1.84 12.05 -2.52
C PHE A 195 -1.53 10.93 -1.51
N ILE A 196 -1.63 11.21 -0.21
CA ILE A 196 -1.67 10.14 0.81
C ILE A 196 -2.99 9.36 0.66
N VAL A 197 -4.08 10.02 0.25
CA VAL A 197 -5.40 9.41 0.12
C VAL A 197 -5.59 8.66 -1.20
N SER A 198 -4.97 9.08 -2.30
CA SER A 198 -5.17 8.47 -3.63
C SER A 198 -5.09 6.93 -3.68
N PRO A 199 -4.12 6.25 -3.03
CA PRO A 199 -4.08 4.79 -3.02
C PRO A 199 -5.26 4.10 -2.33
N PHE A 200 -5.90 4.75 -1.35
CA PHE A 200 -7.12 4.21 -0.71
C PHE A 200 -8.29 4.15 -1.70
N LEU A 201 -8.39 5.13 -2.61
CA LEU A 201 -9.41 5.14 -3.67
C LEU A 201 -9.31 3.92 -4.60
N HIS A 202 -8.12 3.32 -4.71
CA HIS A 202 -7.90 2.14 -5.54
C HIS A 202 -8.14 0.81 -4.82
N SER A 203 -8.30 0.81 -3.49
CA SER A 203 -8.69 -0.37 -2.70
C SER A 203 -10.16 -0.73 -2.88
N GLU A 204 -10.47 -2.03 -2.88
CA GLU A 204 -11.82 -2.59 -2.85
C GLU A 204 -12.28 -3.00 -1.43
N LEU A 205 -11.52 -2.65 -0.38
CA LEU A 205 -11.89 -2.89 1.03
C LEU A 205 -12.58 -1.67 1.64
N VAL A 206 -13.80 -1.83 2.18
CA VAL A 206 -14.59 -0.71 2.75
C VAL A 206 -13.89 -0.05 3.95
N GLU A 207 -13.15 -0.83 4.74
CA GLU A 207 -12.38 -0.38 5.91
C GLU A 207 -11.32 0.66 5.54
N ASP A 208 -10.76 0.54 4.34
CA ASP A 208 -9.74 1.46 3.81
C ASP A 208 -10.35 2.82 3.50
N HIS A 209 -11.57 2.84 2.94
CA HIS A 209 -12.32 4.08 2.73
C HIS A 209 -12.81 4.68 4.03
N VAL A 210 -13.20 3.88 5.03
CA VAL A 210 -13.51 4.36 6.38
C VAL A 210 -12.29 5.01 7.05
N LEU A 211 -11.08 4.47 6.85
CA LEU A 211 -9.84 5.06 7.36
C LEU A 211 -9.49 6.36 6.61
N ALA A 212 -9.62 6.37 5.28
CA ALA A 212 -9.43 7.57 4.46
C ALA A 212 -10.45 8.67 4.79
N GLU A 213 -11.71 8.33 5.03
CA GLU A 213 -12.77 9.27 5.38
C GLU A 213 -12.46 9.97 6.72
N LYS A 214 -12.08 9.19 7.73
CA LYS A 214 -11.66 9.70 9.05
C LYS A 214 -10.42 10.58 8.95
N PHE A 215 -9.46 10.22 8.10
CA PHE A 215 -8.28 11.06 7.82
C PHE A 215 -8.68 12.38 7.16
N CYS A 216 -9.42 12.35 6.05
CA CYS A 216 -9.88 13.55 5.35
C CYS A 216 -10.64 14.52 6.26
N ARG A 217 -11.59 14.02 7.08
CA ARG A 217 -12.36 14.86 8.02
C ARG A 217 -11.44 15.55 9.04
N ARG A 218 -10.52 14.80 9.68
CA ARG A 218 -9.48 15.36 10.60
C ARG A 218 -8.60 16.40 9.92
N MET A 219 -8.22 16.16 8.66
CA MET A 219 -7.33 17.06 7.94
C MET A 219 -8.04 18.34 7.47
N ILE A 220 -9.34 18.29 7.14
CA ILE A 220 -10.16 19.48 6.87
C ILE A 220 -10.31 20.31 8.14
N GLU A 221 -10.66 19.68 9.27
CA GLU A 221 -10.75 20.33 10.59
C GLU A 221 -9.45 21.07 10.96
N LYS A 222 -8.28 20.43 10.78
CA LYS A 222 -6.98 21.04 11.04
C LYS A 222 -6.61 22.18 10.07
N ASN A 223 -7.03 22.11 8.80
CA ASN A 223 -6.58 23.06 7.77
C ASN A 223 -7.54 24.23 7.51
N GLY A 224 -8.80 24.12 7.92
CA GLY A 224 -9.88 25.03 7.56
C GLY A 224 -10.60 24.62 6.26
N ALA A 225 -11.61 25.40 5.89
CA ALA A 225 -12.38 25.21 4.66
C ALA A 225 -11.72 25.89 3.44
N ASN A 226 -12.27 25.62 2.25
CA ASN A 226 -11.82 26.13 0.94
C ASN A 226 -10.48 25.57 0.46
N THR A 227 -10.18 24.32 0.83
CA THR A 227 -8.98 23.60 0.39
C THR A 227 -9.31 22.53 -0.68
N PRO A 228 -8.29 21.86 -1.25
CA PRO A 228 -8.47 20.64 -2.05
C PRO A 228 -9.03 19.43 -1.27
N LEU A 229 -8.90 19.39 0.06
CA LEU A 229 -9.28 18.21 0.86
C LEU A 229 -10.77 17.90 0.81
N GLU A 230 -11.62 18.91 0.65
CA GLU A 230 -13.07 18.71 0.47
C GLU A 230 -13.38 17.97 -0.85
N TRP A 231 -12.57 18.16 -1.90
CA TRP A 231 -12.66 17.35 -3.12
C TRP A 231 -12.16 15.93 -2.87
N THR A 232 -11.04 15.75 -2.16
CA THR A 232 -10.54 14.43 -1.76
C THR A 232 -11.58 13.64 -0.96
N LEU A 233 -12.24 14.27 0.02
CA LEU A 233 -13.32 13.65 0.80
C LEU A 233 -14.51 13.25 -0.09
N LYS A 234 -14.90 14.10 -1.05
CA LYS A 234 -15.96 13.77 -2.03
C LYS A 234 -15.59 12.54 -2.86
N TYR A 235 -14.33 12.39 -3.27
CA TYR A 235 -13.88 11.19 -3.97
C TYR A 235 -13.89 9.95 -3.07
N VAL A 236 -13.42 10.04 -1.81
CA VAL A 236 -13.48 8.90 -0.86
C VAL A 236 -14.92 8.42 -0.68
N LEU A 237 -15.86 9.34 -0.39
CA LEU A 237 -17.27 9.01 -0.18
C LEU A 237 -17.89 8.35 -1.43
N GLY A 238 -17.64 8.90 -2.63
CA GLY A 238 -18.19 8.34 -3.87
C GLY A 238 -17.57 7.00 -4.29
N HIS A 239 -16.33 6.68 -3.90
CA HIS A 239 -15.76 5.34 -4.10
C HIS A 239 -16.33 4.34 -3.08
N LYS A 240 -16.42 4.76 -1.82
CA LYS A 240 -17.00 3.98 -0.71
C LYS A 240 -18.45 3.55 -1.02
N GLU A 241 -19.27 4.46 -1.54
CA GLU A 241 -20.66 4.20 -1.95
C GLU A 241 -20.76 3.03 -2.98
N VAL A 242 -19.84 2.95 -3.94
CA VAL A 242 -19.79 1.85 -4.91
C VAL A 242 -19.39 0.52 -4.25
N LEU A 243 -18.50 0.55 -3.25
CA LEU A 243 -18.15 -0.65 -2.49
C LEU A 243 -19.24 -1.06 -1.49
N GLU A 244 -19.99 -0.11 -0.92
CA GLU A 244 -21.15 -0.39 -0.06
C GLU A 244 -22.32 -0.99 -0.88
N MET A 245 -22.44 -0.70 -2.18
CA MET A 245 -23.40 -1.34 -3.10
C MET A 245 -22.97 -2.73 -3.59
N PHE A 246 -21.71 -2.92 -3.99
CA PHE A 246 -21.28 -4.11 -4.75
C PHE A 246 -20.15 -4.93 -4.10
N GLY A 247 -19.56 -4.47 -3.00
CA GLY A 247 -18.38 -5.08 -2.36
C GLY A 247 -17.08 -5.03 -3.20
N ARG A 248 -17.12 -4.40 -4.38
CA ARG A 248 -16.03 -4.31 -5.37
C ARG A 248 -16.34 -3.19 -6.38
N TYR A 249 -15.42 -2.92 -7.31
CA TYR A 249 -15.65 -1.99 -8.42
C TYR A 249 -16.12 -2.75 -9.70
N PRO A 250 -17.39 -2.61 -10.13
CA PRO A 250 -17.90 -3.37 -11.27
C PRO A 250 -17.18 -3.08 -12.59
N HIS A 251 -16.70 -1.86 -12.78
CA HIS A 251 -15.97 -1.46 -13.99
C HIS A 251 -14.59 -2.11 -14.12
N ARG A 252 -14.11 -2.82 -13.09
CA ARG A 252 -12.88 -3.63 -13.11
C ARG A 252 -13.12 -5.11 -13.40
N ASN A 253 -14.38 -5.57 -13.46
CA ASN A 253 -14.69 -7.00 -13.59
C ASN A 253 -14.05 -7.63 -14.84
N GLU A 254 -14.15 -6.95 -15.98
CA GLU A 254 -13.61 -7.41 -17.28
C GLU A 254 -12.07 -7.59 -17.27
N ILE A 255 -11.32 -6.67 -16.64
CA ILE A 255 -9.85 -6.75 -16.56
C ILE A 255 -9.37 -7.70 -15.45
N LEU A 256 -10.23 -8.02 -14.48
CA LEU A 256 -9.95 -8.96 -13.39
C LEU A 256 -10.57 -10.36 -13.62
N GLY A 257 -11.14 -10.63 -14.80
CA GLY A 257 -11.75 -11.91 -15.13
C GLY A 257 -12.98 -12.28 -14.29
N ARG A 258 -13.66 -11.29 -13.69
CA ARG A 258 -14.84 -11.50 -12.82
C ARG A 258 -16.12 -11.53 -13.66
N GLU A 259 -16.98 -12.51 -13.39
CA GLU A 259 -18.37 -12.47 -13.83
C GLU A 259 -19.07 -11.22 -13.25
N THR A 260 -19.92 -10.58 -14.06
CA THR A 260 -20.63 -9.33 -13.71
C THR A 260 -22.11 -9.63 -13.53
N THR A 261 -22.70 -9.22 -12.41
CA THR A 261 -24.10 -9.51 -12.12
C THR A 261 -25.07 -8.66 -12.95
N VAL A 262 -26.30 -9.15 -13.13
CA VAL A 262 -27.55 -8.40 -12.86
C VAL A 262 -27.43 -6.87 -12.75
N GLU A 263 -27.26 -6.51 -11.49
CA GLU A 263 -27.31 -5.19 -10.88
C GLU A 263 -26.07 -4.39 -11.26
N GLU A 264 -24.90 -5.03 -11.30
CA GLU A 264 -23.65 -4.41 -11.78
C GLU A 264 -23.75 -3.99 -13.25
N ALA A 265 -24.32 -4.84 -14.11
CA ALA A 265 -24.47 -4.56 -15.54
C ALA A 265 -25.47 -3.41 -15.78
N GLN A 266 -26.59 -3.40 -15.05
CA GLN A 266 -27.55 -2.29 -15.06
C GLN A 266 -26.92 -0.99 -14.56
N TRP A 267 -26.18 -1.04 -13.44
CA TRP A 267 -25.47 0.13 -12.91
C TRP A 267 -24.46 0.65 -13.93
N LEU A 268 -23.65 -0.21 -14.56
CA LEU A 268 -22.62 0.15 -15.54
C LEU A 268 -23.14 0.85 -16.81
N VAL A 269 -24.43 0.80 -17.11
CA VAL A 269 -25.05 1.58 -18.22
C VAL A 269 -25.86 2.80 -17.73
N SER A 270 -26.02 2.97 -16.42
CA SER A 270 -26.82 4.04 -15.83
C SER A 270 -26.15 5.42 -15.88
N ALA A 271 -26.96 6.46 -15.68
CA ALA A 271 -26.46 7.82 -15.46
C ALA A 271 -25.61 7.94 -14.18
N GLN A 272 -25.82 7.06 -13.18
CA GLN A 272 -25.21 7.12 -11.86
C GLN A 272 -23.71 6.78 -11.85
N VAL A 273 -23.19 6.07 -12.86
CA VAL A 273 -21.77 5.71 -12.91
C VAL A 273 -20.89 6.98 -12.88
N PRO A 274 -20.00 7.15 -11.89
CA PRO A 274 -19.19 8.35 -11.77
C PRO A 274 -18.10 8.42 -12.85
N ALA A 275 -17.61 9.64 -13.13
CA ALA A 275 -16.63 9.89 -14.18
C ALA A 275 -15.32 9.09 -14.02
N TRP A 276 -14.88 8.84 -12.77
CA TRP A 276 -13.68 8.06 -12.47
C TRP A 276 -13.83 6.55 -12.74
N ALA A 277 -15.04 6.00 -12.63
CA ALA A 277 -15.34 4.62 -13.03
C ALA A 277 -15.46 4.51 -14.56
N LYS A 278 -16.09 5.51 -15.21
CA LYS A 278 -16.17 5.64 -16.67
C LYS A 278 -14.79 5.71 -17.33
N SER A 279 -13.82 6.44 -16.75
CA SER A 279 -12.48 6.61 -17.34
C SER A 279 -11.56 5.38 -17.22
N GLN A 280 -11.89 4.41 -16.36
CA GLN A 280 -11.13 3.17 -16.18
C GLN A 280 -11.63 2.00 -17.06
N ARG A 281 -12.78 2.14 -17.74
CA ARG A 281 -13.26 1.13 -18.68
C ARG A 281 -12.36 1.09 -19.91
N ARG A 282 -12.14 -0.10 -20.49
CA ARG A 282 -11.58 -0.18 -21.84
C ARG A 282 -12.53 0.55 -22.78
N LYS A 283 -12.03 1.60 -23.45
CA LYS A 283 -12.57 1.94 -24.77
C LYS A 283 -12.36 0.70 -25.63
N LYS A 284 -13.39 0.25 -26.36
CA LYS A 284 -13.11 -0.57 -27.54
C LYS A 284 -12.17 0.26 -28.42
N LEU A 285 -11.13 -0.38 -28.94
CA LEU A 285 -10.57 0.09 -30.19
C LEU A 285 -11.65 -0.19 -31.23
N ASP A 286 -11.99 0.81 -32.03
CA ASP A 286 -12.87 0.58 -33.17
C ASP A 286 -12.12 -0.34 -34.15
N GLU A 287 -12.74 -1.48 -34.51
CA GLU A 287 -12.17 -2.56 -35.32
C GLU A 287 -12.31 -2.29 -36.83
#